data_AF-A0A5N8VWG0-F1
#
_entry.id   AF-A0A5N8VWG0-F1
#
_cell.length_a   1.000
_cell.length_b   1.000
_cell.length_c   1.000
_cell.angle_alpha   90.00
_cell.angle_beta   90.00
_cell.angle_gamma   90.00
#
_symmetry.space_group_name_H-M   'P 1'
#
loop_
_entity.id
_entity.type
_entity.pdbx_description
1 polymer ?
#
loop_
_entity_poly.entity_id
_entity_poly.type
_entity_poly.pdbx_seq_one_letter_code
_entity_poly.pdbx_strand_id
1 'polypeptide(L)'
;MRLRLPEERPTEAPTGFKIAHPVLSQDGTRAGFTGVSLGGALPYAVVADASCAYGLRHRAPHRRCDCGFHCVHDRTTAEALLCTAEHRAAVLLEVSVLGAYIRFERGFRYARQRVRAATVGPCVCGAAAAALADAGWGRPGWSALAPACAACVRGRTALSPAAFARLAGDGLRVVAGGGGPWGGSGSGGPAPAAGRGVPAGPGVRDGAGSAVRADLGVPELVAEAALLQARLDWFQTQLARLGEPGADGSARG
;
A
#
# COMPACT_ATOMS: atom_id res chain seq x y z
N MET A 1 -31.27 -27.04 5.04
CA MET A 1 -31.80 -26.10 4.01
C MET A 1 -30.65 -25.27 3.46
N ARG A 2 -30.42 -25.20 2.14
CA ARG A 2 -29.40 -24.28 1.57
C ARG A 2 -30.07 -22.94 1.23
N LEU A 3 -29.97 -21.97 2.13
CA LEU A 3 -30.41 -20.60 1.86
C LEU A 3 -29.65 -20.02 0.66
N ARG A 4 -30.33 -19.84 -0.47
CA ARG A 4 -29.86 -18.93 -1.53
C ARG A 4 -30.05 -17.51 -1.00
N LEU A 5 -28.98 -16.72 -0.99
CA LEU A 5 -29.12 -15.27 -0.89
C LEU A 5 -29.84 -14.75 -2.14
N PRO A 6 -30.59 -13.64 -2.06
CA PRO A 6 -31.08 -12.94 -3.24
C PRO A 6 -29.96 -12.67 -4.25
N GLU A 7 -30.30 -12.75 -5.54
CA GLU A 7 -29.37 -12.43 -6.63
C GLU A 7 -29.74 -11.06 -7.20
N GLU A 8 -28.93 -10.04 -6.92
CA GLU A 8 -29.04 -8.73 -7.56
C GLU A 8 -28.22 -8.67 -8.86
N ARG A 9 -28.80 -8.06 -9.89
CA ARG A 9 -28.15 -7.79 -11.20
C ARG A 9 -28.43 -6.33 -11.59
N PRO A 10 -27.72 -5.36 -11.00
CA PRO A 10 -27.96 -3.95 -11.29
C PRO A 10 -27.60 -3.62 -12.75
N THR A 11 -28.30 -2.64 -13.33
CA THR A 11 -28.06 -2.14 -14.69
C THR A 11 -26.74 -1.39 -14.81
N GLU A 12 -26.28 -0.77 -13.71
CA GLU A 12 -24.99 -0.09 -13.60
C GLU A 12 -24.10 -0.79 -12.57
N ALA A 13 -22.78 -0.71 -12.76
CA ALA A 13 -21.80 -1.25 -11.83
C ALA A 13 -21.85 -0.46 -10.50
N PRO A 14 -22.07 -1.11 -9.33
CA PRO A 14 -22.11 -0.39 -8.06
C PRO A 14 -20.81 0.37 -7.78
N THR A 15 -20.93 1.58 -7.24
CA THR A 15 -19.78 2.34 -6.73
C THR A 15 -19.51 1.95 -5.28
N GLY A 16 -18.24 1.91 -4.89
CA GLY A 16 -17.84 1.83 -3.50
C GLY A 16 -16.49 2.51 -3.26
N PHE A 17 -16.08 2.58 -1.99
CA PHE A 17 -14.89 3.29 -1.56
C PHE A 17 -13.96 2.40 -0.73
N LYS A 18 -12.66 2.58 -0.87
CA LYS A 18 -11.64 1.85 -0.08
C LYS A 18 -10.36 2.68 0.04
N ILE A 19 -9.41 2.23 0.85
CA ILE A 19 -8.07 2.80 0.89
C ILE A 19 -7.03 1.81 0.35
N ALA A 20 -5.97 2.33 -0.24
CA ALA A 20 -4.87 1.55 -0.80
C ALA A 20 -3.58 2.39 -0.84
N HIS A 21 -2.41 1.76 -0.79
CA HIS A 21 -1.15 2.47 -1.01
C HIS A 21 -0.86 2.55 -2.52
N PRO A 22 -0.58 3.74 -3.08
CA PRO A 22 -0.12 3.87 -4.46
C PRO A 22 1.29 3.29 -4.58
N VAL A 23 1.57 2.62 -5.71
CA VAL A 23 2.88 2.00 -5.98
C VAL A 23 3.36 2.31 -7.39
N LEU A 24 4.68 2.29 -7.57
CA LEU A 24 5.40 2.48 -8.83
C LEU A 24 6.32 1.26 -9.06
N SER A 25 6.34 0.72 -10.28
CA SER A 25 7.26 -0.36 -10.64
C SER A 25 8.71 0.12 -10.60
N GLN A 26 9.65 -0.78 -10.29
CA GLN A 26 11.10 -0.49 -10.24
C GLN A 26 11.64 0.09 -11.55
N ASP A 27 11.05 -0.31 -12.68
CA ASP A 27 11.34 0.18 -14.03
C ASP A 27 10.73 1.58 -14.33
N GLY A 28 9.92 2.14 -13.43
CA GLY A 28 9.22 3.43 -13.58
C GLY A 28 8.08 3.45 -14.61
N THR A 29 7.81 2.34 -15.31
CA THR A 29 6.88 2.28 -16.46
C THR A 29 5.41 2.09 -16.09
N ARG A 30 5.12 1.59 -14.87
CA ARG A 30 3.76 1.23 -14.44
C ARG A 30 3.47 1.77 -13.05
N ALA A 31 2.30 2.37 -12.88
CA ALA A 31 1.75 2.69 -11.56
C ALA A 31 0.53 1.82 -11.25
N GLY A 32 0.23 1.66 -9.97
CA GLY A 32 -0.88 0.85 -9.49
C GLY A 32 -1.09 1.02 -8.00
N PHE A 33 -1.77 0.08 -7.36
CA PHE A 33 -2.05 0.13 -5.93
C PHE A 33 -1.78 -1.21 -5.25
N THR A 34 -1.52 -1.20 -3.94
CA THR A 34 -1.58 -2.40 -3.10
C THR A 34 -2.55 -2.20 -1.94
N GLY A 35 -3.19 -3.28 -1.49
CA GLY A 35 -4.18 -3.23 -0.41
C GLY A 35 -3.55 -2.92 0.97
N VAL A 36 -4.36 -2.41 1.90
CA VAL A 36 -3.95 -2.17 3.30
C VAL A 36 -4.15 -3.37 4.24
N SER A 37 -4.67 -4.49 3.71
CA SER A 37 -5.07 -5.68 4.47
C SER A 37 -4.46 -6.96 3.87
N LEU A 38 -5.08 -8.14 4.06
CA LEU A 38 -4.64 -9.43 3.48
C LEU A 38 -4.33 -9.39 1.97
N GLY A 39 -5.05 -8.55 1.20
CA GLY A 39 -4.77 -8.31 -0.22
C GLY A 39 -3.53 -7.44 -0.53
N GLY A 40 -2.81 -6.98 0.50
CA GLY A 40 -1.64 -6.09 0.39
C GLY A 40 -0.32 -6.77 0.01
N ALA A 41 -0.34 -8.08 -0.26
CA ALA A 41 0.83 -8.82 -0.74
C ALA A 41 1.18 -8.50 -2.20
N LEU A 42 0.17 -8.26 -3.05
CA LEU A 42 0.32 -8.14 -4.50
C LEU A 42 -0.21 -6.79 -5.02
N PRO A 43 0.63 -5.99 -5.70
CA PRO A 43 0.20 -4.84 -6.49
C PRO A 43 -0.81 -5.19 -7.58
N TYR A 44 -1.75 -4.29 -7.83
CA TYR A 44 -2.79 -4.41 -8.86
C TYR A 44 -2.96 -3.11 -9.66
N ALA A 45 -3.33 -3.25 -10.94
CA ALA A 45 -3.60 -2.14 -11.84
C ALA A 45 -4.98 -1.49 -11.59
N VAL A 46 -5.26 -0.39 -12.31
CA VAL A 46 -6.53 0.36 -12.21
C VAL A 46 -7.73 -0.55 -12.52
N VAL A 47 -7.71 -1.26 -13.64
CA VAL A 47 -8.57 -2.43 -13.86
C VAL A 47 -7.83 -3.70 -13.43
N ALA A 48 -8.44 -4.49 -12.54
CA ALA A 48 -7.85 -5.73 -12.05
C ALA A 48 -8.92 -6.76 -11.63
N ASP A 49 -8.61 -8.03 -11.80
CA ASP A 49 -9.38 -9.18 -11.33
C ASP A 49 -8.74 -9.76 -10.05
N ALA A 50 -9.55 -10.29 -9.14
CA ALA A 50 -9.14 -10.75 -7.82
C ALA A 50 -8.65 -12.21 -7.83
N SER A 51 -7.47 -12.44 -7.26
CA SER A 51 -6.93 -13.76 -6.98
C SER A 51 -7.26 -14.24 -5.55
N CYS A 52 -6.98 -15.51 -5.25
CA CYS A 52 -6.93 -15.98 -3.88
C CYS A 52 -5.54 -15.66 -3.28
N ALA A 53 -5.50 -14.92 -2.18
CA ALA A 53 -4.24 -14.62 -1.47
C ALA A 53 -3.52 -15.88 -0.98
N TYR A 54 -4.27 -16.95 -0.67
CA TYR A 54 -3.74 -18.26 -0.28
C TYR A 54 -3.40 -19.19 -1.47
N GLY A 55 -3.49 -18.72 -2.72
CA GLY A 55 -3.21 -19.53 -3.92
C GLY A 55 -4.22 -20.65 -4.23
N LEU A 56 -5.35 -20.71 -3.51
CA LEU A 56 -6.35 -21.78 -3.68
C LEU A 56 -7.08 -21.69 -5.02
N ARG A 57 -7.33 -22.86 -5.64
CA ARG A 57 -7.98 -23.00 -6.95
C ARG A 57 -9.50 -22.83 -6.86
N HIS A 58 -9.97 -21.58 -6.77
CA HIS A 58 -11.39 -21.23 -6.87
C HIS A 58 -11.61 -19.84 -7.45
N ARG A 59 -12.78 -19.61 -8.08
CA ARG A 59 -13.17 -18.28 -8.59
C ARG A 59 -13.43 -17.32 -7.42
N ALA A 60 -12.78 -16.15 -7.45
CA ALA A 60 -13.10 -15.06 -6.52
C ALA A 60 -14.37 -14.30 -6.95
N PRO A 61 -15.17 -13.78 -6.00
CA PRO A 61 -15.11 -14.02 -4.56
C PRO A 61 -15.77 -15.36 -4.20
N HIS A 62 -15.02 -16.28 -3.61
CA HIS A 62 -15.59 -17.55 -3.16
C HIS A 62 -16.27 -17.36 -1.80
N ARG A 63 -17.46 -17.95 -1.59
CA ARG A 63 -18.27 -17.72 -0.38
C ARG A 63 -17.62 -18.20 0.92
N ARG A 64 -16.74 -19.22 0.86
CA ARG A 64 -16.02 -19.81 2.01
C ARG A 64 -14.52 -19.42 2.06
N CYS A 65 -14.14 -18.35 1.37
CA CYS A 65 -12.80 -17.77 1.43
C CYS A 65 -12.96 -16.27 1.71
N ASP A 66 -11.89 -15.59 2.10
CA ASP A 66 -11.78 -14.13 2.17
C ASP A 66 -11.52 -13.50 0.79
N CYS A 67 -11.19 -14.29 -0.24
CA CYS A 67 -10.77 -13.79 -1.54
C CYS A 67 -11.79 -12.86 -2.23
N GLY A 68 -11.25 -11.92 -2.99
CA GLY A 68 -11.97 -10.80 -3.60
C GLY A 68 -11.37 -9.46 -3.18
N PHE A 69 -11.54 -8.45 -4.01
CA PHE A 69 -11.35 -7.07 -3.55
C PHE A 69 -12.49 -6.68 -2.61
N HIS A 70 -12.23 -5.73 -1.73
CA HIS A 70 -13.20 -5.21 -0.76
C HIS A 70 -13.34 -3.69 -0.91
N CYS A 71 -14.55 -3.18 -0.72
CA CYS A 71 -14.84 -1.75 -0.53
C CYS A 71 -16.07 -1.58 0.38
N VAL A 72 -16.21 -0.41 1.00
CA VAL A 72 -17.42 0.00 1.72
C VAL A 72 -18.35 0.80 0.81
N HIS A 73 -19.63 0.91 1.18
CA HIS A 73 -20.62 1.66 0.40
C HIS A 73 -20.43 3.17 0.48
N ASP A 74 -20.07 3.68 1.66
CA ASP A 74 -19.94 5.10 1.97
C ASP A 74 -18.49 5.59 1.92
N ARG A 75 -18.31 6.81 1.39
CA ARG A 75 -17.03 7.49 1.28
C ARG A 75 -16.45 7.85 2.65
N THR A 76 -17.29 8.37 3.54
CA THR A 76 -16.89 8.83 4.88
C THR A 76 -16.27 7.70 5.71
N THR A 77 -16.88 6.52 5.63
CA THR A 77 -16.43 5.27 6.26
C THR A 77 -15.06 4.83 5.74
N ALA A 78 -14.74 5.06 4.46
CA ALA A 78 -13.43 4.78 3.90
C ALA A 78 -12.39 5.87 4.24
N GLU A 79 -12.80 7.14 4.28
CA GLU A 79 -11.94 8.26 4.70
C GLU A 79 -11.56 8.17 6.18
N ALA A 80 -12.46 7.69 7.04
CA ALA A 80 -12.19 7.45 8.46
C ALA A 80 -11.06 6.42 8.69
N LEU A 81 -10.80 5.50 7.75
CA LEU A 81 -9.68 4.57 7.82
C LEU A 81 -8.32 5.26 7.65
N LEU A 82 -8.25 6.43 7.00
CA LEU A 82 -7.00 7.21 6.84
C LEU A 82 -6.56 7.91 8.14
N CYS A 83 -7.41 7.93 9.17
CA CYS A 83 -7.07 8.55 10.45
C CYS A 83 -6.00 7.75 11.23
N THR A 84 -5.96 6.43 11.06
CA THR A 84 -5.01 5.55 11.75
C THR A 84 -3.58 5.77 11.23
N ALA A 85 -2.57 5.53 12.07
CA ALA A 85 -1.18 5.85 11.73
C ALA A 85 -0.66 4.99 10.56
N GLU A 86 -1.08 3.73 10.52
CA GLU A 86 -0.75 2.70 9.53
C GLU A 86 -1.33 3.01 8.14
N HIS A 87 -2.34 3.87 8.07
CA HIS A 87 -3.13 4.13 6.87
C HIS A 87 -3.09 5.59 6.40
N ARG A 88 -2.51 6.49 7.20
CA ARG A 88 -2.38 7.94 6.87
C ARG A 88 -1.63 8.23 5.57
N ALA A 89 -0.77 7.30 5.12
CA ALA A 89 -0.04 7.40 3.85
C ALA A 89 -0.76 6.71 2.66
N ALA A 90 -1.92 6.08 2.88
CA ALA A 90 -2.74 5.52 1.81
C ALA A 90 -3.51 6.63 1.06
N VAL A 91 -4.02 6.29 -0.12
CA VAL A 91 -4.97 7.12 -0.87
C VAL A 91 -6.37 6.50 -0.78
N LEU A 92 -7.38 7.36 -0.75
CA LEU A 92 -8.77 6.93 -0.89
C LEU A 92 -9.05 6.62 -2.37
N LEU A 93 -9.65 5.47 -2.65
CA LEU A 93 -10.07 5.04 -3.97
C LEU A 93 -11.59 4.99 -4.09
N GLU A 94 -12.12 5.62 -5.12
CA GLU A 94 -13.45 5.38 -5.68
C GLU A 94 -13.34 4.23 -6.70
N VAL A 95 -14.15 3.18 -6.54
CA VAL A 95 -14.10 1.99 -7.40
C VAL A 95 -15.47 1.63 -7.97
N SER A 96 -15.50 1.23 -9.23
CA SER A 96 -16.63 0.49 -9.81
C SER A 96 -16.46 -1.00 -9.48
N VAL A 97 -17.48 -1.59 -8.86
CA VAL A 97 -17.59 -3.02 -8.53
C VAL A 97 -18.01 -3.78 -9.79
N LEU A 98 -17.16 -4.68 -10.28
CA LEU A 98 -17.33 -5.41 -11.53
C LEU A 98 -17.29 -6.93 -11.33
N GLY A 99 -17.91 -7.65 -12.26
CA GLY A 99 -17.99 -9.11 -12.24
C GLY A 99 -18.90 -9.64 -11.12
N ALA A 100 -18.64 -10.86 -10.65
CA ALA A 100 -19.39 -11.45 -9.55
C ALA A 100 -19.03 -10.78 -8.21
N TYR A 101 -20.03 -10.52 -7.37
CA TYR A 101 -19.80 -9.94 -6.05
C TYR A 101 -20.74 -10.52 -4.97
N ILE A 102 -20.40 -10.24 -3.72
CA ILE A 102 -21.18 -10.49 -2.53
C ILE A 102 -21.38 -9.14 -1.85
N ARG A 103 -22.63 -8.71 -1.73
CA ARG A 103 -23.00 -7.52 -0.98
C ARG A 103 -23.13 -7.87 0.51
N PHE A 104 -22.59 -7.00 1.34
CA PHE A 104 -22.76 -6.99 2.79
C PHE A 104 -23.40 -5.67 3.22
N GLU A 105 -23.86 -5.60 4.47
CA GLU A 105 -24.43 -4.39 5.07
C GLU A 105 -23.55 -3.15 4.85
N ARG A 106 -22.24 -3.26 5.13
CA ARG A 106 -21.29 -2.13 5.08
C ARG A 106 -20.54 -1.97 3.75
N GLY A 107 -20.64 -2.91 2.81
CA GLY A 107 -19.81 -2.90 1.60
C GLY A 107 -19.99 -4.05 0.63
N PHE A 108 -19.01 -4.24 -0.26
CA PHE A 108 -18.96 -5.31 -1.25
C PHE A 108 -17.64 -6.10 -1.15
N ARG A 109 -17.71 -7.41 -1.41
CA ARG A 109 -16.55 -8.24 -1.78
C ARG A 109 -16.73 -8.76 -3.20
N TYR A 110 -15.78 -8.53 -4.10
CA TYR A 110 -16.05 -8.62 -5.54
C TYR A 110 -14.87 -9.12 -6.39
N ALA A 111 -15.21 -9.61 -7.59
CA ALA A 111 -14.29 -10.30 -8.50
C ALA A 111 -13.37 -9.35 -9.27
N ARG A 112 -13.87 -8.18 -9.70
CA ARG A 112 -13.12 -7.25 -10.57
C ARG A 112 -13.39 -5.81 -10.19
N GLN A 113 -12.40 -4.94 -10.32
CA GLN A 113 -12.53 -3.48 -10.14
C GLN A 113 -12.24 -2.74 -11.44
N ARG A 114 -12.75 -1.51 -11.50
CA ARG A 114 -12.03 -0.37 -12.07
C ARG A 114 -11.90 0.73 -11.03
N VAL A 115 -10.69 1.15 -10.69
CA VAL A 115 -10.49 2.40 -9.93
C VAL A 115 -10.87 3.59 -10.82
N ARG A 116 -11.71 4.49 -10.30
CA ARG A 116 -12.25 5.64 -11.04
C ARG A 116 -11.58 6.94 -10.64
N ALA A 117 -11.35 7.11 -9.34
CA ALA A 117 -10.60 8.21 -8.79
C ALA A 117 -9.73 7.77 -7.61
N ALA A 118 -8.60 8.44 -7.42
CA ALA A 118 -7.77 8.38 -6.23
C ALA A 118 -7.67 9.78 -5.59
N THR A 119 -8.07 9.92 -4.33
CA THR A 119 -7.87 11.14 -3.53
C THR A 119 -6.60 10.98 -2.70
N VAL A 120 -5.60 11.83 -2.97
CA VAL A 120 -4.30 11.85 -2.28
C VAL A 120 -4.43 12.68 -1.01
N GLY A 121 -4.09 12.12 0.15
CA GLY A 121 -4.11 12.83 1.43
C GLY A 121 -3.09 13.97 1.54
N PRO A 122 -3.08 14.72 2.65
CA PRO A 122 -2.02 15.69 2.93
C PRO A 122 -0.66 15.00 3.12
N CYS A 123 0.42 15.77 2.96
CA CYS A 123 1.75 15.35 3.35
C CYS A 123 1.81 15.05 4.87
N VAL A 124 2.80 14.27 5.32
CA VAL A 124 3.01 13.95 6.75
C VAL A 124 3.13 15.19 7.65
N CYS A 125 3.56 16.33 7.09
CA CYS A 125 3.63 17.64 7.76
C CYS A 125 2.33 18.46 7.70
N GLY A 126 1.19 17.86 7.32
CA GLY A 126 -0.12 18.51 7.19
C GLY A 126 -0.34 19.33 5.91
N ALA A 127 0.74 19.82 5.28
CA ALA A 127 0.66 20.59 4.04
C ALA A 127 0.06 19.78 2.87
N ALA A 128 -0.64 20.46 1.94
CA ALA A 128 -1.22 19.84 0.76
C ALA A 128 -0.16 19.10 -0.09
N ALA A 129 -0.50 17.91 -0.59
CA ALA A 129 0.40 17.09 -1.39
C ALA A 129 0.49 17.60 -2.83
N ALA A 130 1.72 17.81 -3.30
CA ALA A 130 2.06 18.16 -4.68
C ALA A 130 2.58 16.95 -5.48
N ALA A 131 3.02 15.90 -4.79
CA ALA A 131 3.58 14.68 -5.37
C ALA A 131 3.21 13.43 -4.56
N LEU A 132 3.33 12.27 -5.21
CA LEU A 132 3.46 10.95 -4.59
C LEU A 132 4.94 10.59 -4.63
N ALA A 133 5.58 10.53 -3.46
CA ALA A 133 7.03 10.33 -3.31
C ALA A 133 7.33 9.01 -2.59
N ASP A 134 8.52 8.45 -2.81
CA ASP A 134 8.96 7.19 -2.21
C ASP A 134 8.69 7.14 -0.69
N ALA A 135 8.00 6.10 -0.25
CA ALA A 135 7.60 5.87 1.14
C ALA A 135 8.65 5.08 1.95
N GLY A 136 9.76 4.64 1.35
CA GLY A 136 10.81 3.85 2.01
C GLY A 136 10.46 2.37 2.21
N TRP A 137 9.39 1.87 1.58
CA TRP A 137 8.98 0.47 1.64
C TRP A 137 8.34 0.03 0.32
N GLY A 138 8.08 -1.27 0.15
CA GLY A 138 7.40 -1.76 -1.05
C GLY A 138 7.12 -3.26 -1.09
N ARG A 139 7.15 -3.80 -2.31
CA ARG A 139 7.07 -5.22 -2.66
C ARG A 139 8.14 -5.53 -3.72
N PRO A 140 8.52 -6.80 -3.97
CA PRO A 140 9.50 -7.13 -5.00
C PRO A 140 9.14 -6.52 -6.36
N GLY A 141 10.00 -5.65 -6.89
CA GLY A 141 9.78 -4.92 -8.15
C GLY A 141 8.86 -3.69 -8.07
N TRP A 142 8.41 -3.26 -6.89
CA TRP A 142 7.49 -2.13 -6.70
C TRP A 142 7.78 -1.30 -5.45
N SER A 143 8.10 -0.02 -5.60
CA SER A 143 8.17 0.94 -4.48
C SER A 143 6.78 1.47 -4.13
N ALA A 144 6.49 1.60 -2.85
CA ALA A 144 5.30 2.30 -2.38
C ALA A 144 5.54 3.82 -2.35
N LEU A 145 4.48 4.58 -2.62
CA LEU A 145 4.51 6.04 -2.60
C LEU A 145 3.60 6.58 -1.48
N ALA A 146 3.99 7.70 -0.91
CA ALA A 146 3.25 8.45 0.10
C ALA A 146 3.03 9.90 -0.37
N PRO A 147 1.98 10.60 0.12
CA PRO A 147 1.77 12.00 -0.19
C PRO A 147 2.93 12.89 0.28
N ALA A 148 3.39 13.79 -0.59
CA ALA A 148 4.47 14.74 -0.30
C ALA A 148 4.15 16.15 -0.81
N CYS A 149 4.40 17.18 0.01
CA CYS A 149 4.37 18.57 -0.41
C CYS A 149 5.69 18.98 -1.08
N ALA A 150 5.70 20.12 -1.77
CA ALA A 150 6.87 20.61 -2.53
C ALA A 150 8.13 20.86 -1.67
N ALA A 151 8.00 21.01 -0.35
CA ALA A 151 9.14 21.08 0.57
C ALA A 151 9.67 19.68 0.93
N CYS A 152 8.79 18.77 1.36
CA CYS A 152 9.16 17.44 1.87
C CYS A 152 9.46 16.40 0.77
N VAL A 153 9.27 16.72 -0.51
CA VAL A 153 9.61 15.84 -1.65
C VAL A 153 11.11 15.86 -2.00
N ARG A 154 11.86 16.90 -1.56
CA ARG A 154 13.27 17.11 -1.94
C ARG A 154 14.12 15.86 -1.68
N GLY A 155 14.91 15.45 -2.68
CA GLY A 155 15.83 14.31 -2.60
C GLY A 155 15.19 12.92 -2.74
N ARG A 156 13.86 12.80 -2.90
CA ARG A 156 13.18 11.50 -3.09
C ARG A 156 12.68 11.32 -4.52
N THR A 157 12.70 10.07 -4.99
CA THR A 157 11.97 9.65 -6.20
C THR A 157 10.49 9.98 -6.04
N ALA A 158 9.90 10.69 -7.00
CA ALA A 158 8.52 11.16 -6.89
C ALA A 158 7.84 11.37 -8.25
N LEU A 159 6.52 11.26 -8.25
CA LEU A 159 5.64 11.54 -9.38
C LEU A 159 4.63 12.62 -9.00
N SER A 160 4.27 13.50 -9.93
CA SER A 160 3.06 14.32 -9.75
C SER A 160 1.81 13.44 -9.85
N PRO A 161 0.67 13.84 -9.24
CA PRO A 161 -0.61 13.13 -9.37
C PRO A 161 -0.99 12.83 -10.84
N ALA A 162 -0.73 13.78 -11.75
CA ALA A 162 -0.98 13.61 -13.18
C ALA A 162 0.00 12.64 -13.86
N ALA A 163 1.26 12.56 -13.42
CA ALA A 163 2.21 11.56 -13.94
C ALA A 163 1.83 10.14 -13.49
N PHE A 164 1.45 9.98 -12.21
CA PHE A 164 0.93 8.71 -11.68
C PHE A 164 -0.35 8.30 -12.42
N ALA A 165 -1.29 9.22 -12.66
CA ALA A 165 -2.52 8.96 -13.42
C ALA A 165 -2.23 8.36 -14.82
N ARG A 166 -1.24 8.92 -15.54
CA ARG A 166 -0.85 8.42 -16.87
C ARG A 166 -0.20 7.03 -16.80
N LEU A 167 0.69 6.78 -15.84
CA LEU A 167 1.37 5.49 -15.66
C LEU A 167 0.44 4.39 -15.11
N ALA A 168 -0.68 4.76 -14.47
CA ALA A 168 -1.69 3.85 -13.96
C ALA A 168 -2.75 3.47 -15.03
N GLY A 169 -2.93 4.31 -16.04
CA GLY A 169 -3.78 4.04 -17.20
C GLY A 169 -5.29 4.10 -16.92
N ASP A 170 -6.07 3.44 -17.79
CA ASP A 170 -7.53 3.23 -17.67
C ASP A 170 -8.38 4.48 -17.35
N GLY A 171 -7.89 5.68 -17.65
CA GLY A 171 -8.57 6.94 -17.35
C GLY A 171 -8.72 7.23 -15.84
N LEU A 172 -7.81 6.73 -15.00
CA LEU A 172 -7.76 7.07 -13.58
C LEU A 172 -7.64 8.59 -13.39
N ARG A 173 -8.53 9.17 -12.58
CA ARG A 173 -8.38 10.53 -12.07
C ARG A 173 -7.63 10.52 -10.75
N VAL A 174 -6.59 11.34 -10.60
CA VAL A 174 -5.89 11.52 -9.31
C VAL A 174 -6.03 12.97 -8.89
N VAL A 175 -6.58 13.19 -7.71
CA VAL A 175 -6.84 14.52 -7.14
C VAL A 175 -6.15 14.65 -5.79
N ALA A 176 -5.61 15.83 -5.49
CA ALA A 176 -5.25 16.16 -4.11
C ALA A 176 -6.54 16.35 -3.31
N GLY A 177 -6.64 15.69 -2.15
CA GLY A 177 -7.59 16.09 -1.13
C GLY A 177 -7.23 17.47 -0.60
N GLY A 178 -8.24 18.26 -0.23
CA GLY A 178 -8.00 19.54 0.44
C GLY A 178 -7.18 19.32 1.71
N GLY A 179 -6.19 20.18 1.95
CA GLY A 179 -5.52 20.22 3.25
C GLY A 179 -6.58 20.49 4.33
N GLY A 180 -6.65 19.62 5.35
CA GLY A 180 -7.65 19.76 6.40
C GLY A 180 -7.49 21.09 7.16
N PRO A 181 -8.52 21.56 7.88
CA PRO A 181 -8.51 22.86 8.58
C PRO A 181 -7.45 22.98 9.69
N TRP A 182 -6.71 21.91 9.98
CA TRP A 182 -5.53 21.85 10.84
C TRP A 182 -4.25 22.36 10.16
N GLY A 183 -4.36 22.97 8.96
CA GLY A 183 -3.30 23.73 8.30
C GLY A 183 -2.98 25.03 9.04
N GLY A 184 -2.43 24.92 10.25
CA GLY A 184 -1.98 26.06 11.05
C GLY A 184 -0.93 26.86 10.29
N SER A 185 -1.29 28.07 9.88
CA SER A 185 -0.44 28.98 9.10
C SER A 185 0.63 29.62 9.99
N GLY A 186 1.62 28.83 10.39
CA GLY A 186 2.85 29.29 11.01
C GLY A 186 3.68 30.10 10.02
N SER A 187 3.32 31.37 9.83
CA SER A 187 4.16 32.35 9.13
C SER A 187 5.50 32.49 9.85
N GLY A 188 6.58 32.69 9.08
CA GLY A 188 7.93 32.74 9.63
C GLY A 188 8.12 33.96 10.54
N GLY A 189 8.30 33.72 11.84
CA GLY A 189 8.88 34.67 12.78
C GLY A 189 10.42 34.58 12.79
N PRO A 190 11.16 35.69 12.95
CA PRO A 190 12.62 35.68 12.97
C PRO A 190 13.18 35.02 14.25
N ALA A 191 14.38 34.44 14.14
CA ALA A 191 15.09 33.91 15.30
C ALA A 191 15.56 35.05 16.23
N PRO A 192 15.41 34.92 17.57
CA PRO A 192 15.97 35.88 18.51
C PRO A 192 17.50 35.80 18.54
N ALA A 193 18.15 36.98 18.60
CA ALA A 193 19.61 37.09 18.64
C ALA A 193 20.20 36.76 20.03
N ALA A 194 21.52 36.59 20.07
CA ALA A 194 22.23 35.98 21.19
C ALA A 194 22.27 36.80 22.50
N GLY A 195 22.07 36.10 23.63
CA GLY A 195 22.52 36.52 24.96
C GLY A 195 23.76 35.73 25.41
N ARG A 196 24.69 36.39 26.12
CA ARG A 196 25.94 35.81 26.68
C ARG A 196 25.68 35.45 28.15
N GLY A 197 26.13 34.37 28.79
CA GLY A 197 26.88 33.12 28.47
C GLY A 197 26.81 32.22 29.74
N VAL A 198 27.81 31.65 30.47
CA VAL A 198 29.27 31.30 30.41
C VAL A 198 29.53 30.45 31.71
N PRO A 199 30.41 29.42 31.84
CA PRO A 199 31.05 28.49 30.91
C PRO A 199 30.93 26.95 31.25
N ALA A 200 31.30 26.12 30.25
CA ALA A 200 32.03 24.84 30.27
C ALA A 200 32.02 23.81 31.44
N GLY A 201 31.79 22.54 31.05
CA GLY A 201 32.51 21.33 31.51
C GLY A 201 33.19 20.62 30.31
N PRO A 202 34.22 19.77 30.47
CA PRO A 202 35.20 19.52 29.39
C PRO A 202 35.15 18.15 28.67
N GLY A 203 35.66 18.13 27.43
CA GLY A 203 36.14 16.95 26.70
C GLY A 203 35.14 16.33 25.70
N VAL A 204 35.55 15.79 24.54
CA VAL A 204 36.84 15.82 23.81
C VAL A 204 36.52 16.00 22.31
N ARG A 205 37.51 16.36 21.47
CA ARG A 205 37.34 16.65 20.03
C ARG A 205 37.60 15.44 19.12
N ASP A 206 37.41 15.70 17.83
CA ASP A 206 37.90 14.99 16.64
C ASP A 206 37.05 13.77 16.20
N GLY A 207 36.92 13.47 14.91
CA GLY A 207 37.53 14.08 13.72
C GLY A 207 36.55 14.31 12.55
N ALA A 208 37.07 14.74 11.41
CA ALA A 208 36.28 15.06 10.22
C ALA A 208 36.29 13.94 9.16
N GLY A 209 35.18 13.80 8.42
CA GLY A 209 35.20 13.31 7.04
C GLY A 209 34.60 11.92 6.76
N SER A 210 33.68 11.90 5.79
CA SER A 210 33.59 10.90 4.72
C SER A 210 33.60 9.39 5.06
N ALA A 211 32.46 8.85 5.51
CA ALA A 211 31.95 7.56 5.04
C ALA A 211 30.45 7.40 5.33
N VAL A 212 29.59 7.36 4.30
CA VAL A 212 28.18 6.92 4.45
C VAL A 212 28.07 5.46 3.99
N ARG A 213 28.79 4.57 4.68
CA ARG A 213 28.67 3.10 4.60
C ARG A 213 29.09 2.48 5.93
N ALA A 214 28.44 1.36 6.26
CA ALA A 214 28.59 0.59 7.51
C ALA A 214 28.19 1.34 8.78
N ASP A 215 26.89 1.26 9.12
CA ASP A 215 26.44 0.80 10.44
C ASP A 215 24.95 0.43 10.34
N LEU A 216 24.68 -0.80 9.87
CA LEU A 216 23.40 -1.46 10.14
C LEU A 216 23.53 -2.09 11.53
N GLY A 217 22.60 -1.78 12.42
CA GLY A 217 22.64 -2.30 13.79
C GLY A 217 22.59 -3.83 13.82
N VAL A 218 23.17 -4.42 14.86
CA VAL A 218 23.03 -5.87 15.13
C VAL A 218 21.56 -6.33 15.10
N PRO A 219 20.55 -5.55 15.57
CA PRO A 219 19.14 -5.90 15.41
C PRO A 219 18.68 -6.02 13.95
N GLU A 220 19.02 -5.08 13.07
CA GLU A 220 18.75 -5.17 11.61
C GLU A 220 19.37 -6.42 11.00
N LEU A 221 20.64 -6.70 11.29
CA LEU A 221 21.33 -7.88 10.75
C LEU A 221 20.72 -9.20 11.25
N VAL A 222 20.25 -9.25 12.49
CA VAL A 222 19.50 -10.40 13.03
C VAL A 222 18.12 -10.54 12.37
N ALA A 223 17.44 -9.42 12.07
CA ALA A 223 16.17 -9.44 11.35
C ALA A 223 16.33 -9.90 9.89
N GLU A 224 17.37 -9.46 9.19
CA GLU A 224 17.71 -9.96 7.84
C GLU A 224 18.09 -11.45 7.86
N ALA A 225 18.92 -11.88 8.82
CA ALA A 225 19.27 -13.29 8.99
C ALA A 225 18.03 -14.18 9.23
N ALA A 226 17.13 -13.76 10.13
CA ALA A 226 15.88 -14.47 10.39
C ALA A 226 14.96 -14.53 9.16
N LEU A 227 14.90 -13.45 8.36
CA LEU A 227 14.15 -13.42 7.10
C LEU A 227 14.73 -14.39 6.05
N LEU A 228 16.06 -14.49 5.97
CA LEU A 228 16.76 -15.43 5.09
C LEU A 228 16.55 -16.88 5.54
N GLN A 229 16.62 -17.17 6.84
CA GLN A 229 16.34 -18.50 7.39
C GLN A 229 14.90 -18.94 7.11
N ALA A 230 13.89 -18.13 7.46
CA ALA A 230 12.49 -18.45 7.21
C ALA A 230 12.19 -18.68 5.70
N ARG A 231 12.93 -18.02 4.81
CA ARG A 231 12.83 -18.23 3.36
C ARG A 231 13.52 -19.52 2.90
N LEU A 232 14.64 -19.92 3.51
CA LEU A 232 15.30 -21.21 3.28
C LEU A 232 14.41 -22.37 3.75
N ASP A 233 13.84 -22.28 4.95
CA ASP A 233 12.93 -23.29 5.52
C ASP A 233 11.69 -23.51 4.63
N TRP A 234 11.15 -22.42 4.07
CA TRP A 234 10.06 -22.48 3.09
C TRP A 234 10.47 -23.18 1.78
N PHE A 235 11.69 -22.92 1.27
CA PHE A 235 12.22 -23.61 0.09
C PHE A 235 12.46 -25.10 0.36
N GLN A 236 13.04 -25.46 1.51
CA GLN A 236 13.19 -26.86 1.93
C GLN A 236 11.83 -27.56 2.03
N THR A 237 10.82 -26.88 2.57
CA THR A 237 9.43 -27.38 2.62
C THR A 237 8.84 -27.61 1.22
N GLN A 238 9.19 -26.80 0.21
CA GLN A 238 8.75 -27.06 -1.17
C GLN A 238 9.54 -28.21 -1.82
N LEU A 239 10.84 -28.31 -1.57
CA LEU A 239 11.68 -29.40 -2.08
C LEU A 239 11.25 -30.76 -1.51
N ALA A 240 10.94 -30.86 -0.22
CA ALA A 240 10.38 -32.06 0.40
C ALA A 240 9.10 -32.52 -0.32
N ARG A 241 8.16 -31.60 -0.56
CA ARG A 241 6.90 -31.86 -1.29
C ARG A 241 7.07 -32.25 -2.76
N LEU A 242 8.23 -32.02 -3.35
CA LEU A 242 8.60 -32.47 -4.70
C LEU A 242 9.41 -33.77 -4.67
N GLY A 243 9.98 -34.13 -3.51
CA GLY A 243 10.74 -35.36 -3.27
C GLY A 243 9.89 -36.54 -2.78
N GLU A 244 8.71 -36.30 -2.22
CA GLU A 244 7.72 -37.35 -1.88
C GLU A 244 7.39 -38.20 -3.13
N PRO A 245 7.79 -39.48 -3.19
CA PRO A 245 7.45 -40.34 -4.32
C PRO A 245 5.95 -40.63 -4.29
N GLY A 246 5.31 -40.61 -5.46
CA GLY A 246 3.86 -40.82 -5.57
C GLY A 246 3.43 -42.21 -5.10
N ALA A 247 3.00 -42.30 -3.84
CA ALA A 247 2.33 -43.46 -3.29
C ALA A 247 0.90 -43.57 -3.86
N ASP A 248 0.79 -44.09 -5.08
CA ASP A 248 -0.19 -45.12 -5.46
C ASP A 248 0.07 -45.61 -6.89
N GLY A 249 0.27 -46.93 -7.05
CA GLY A 249 0.68 -47.54 -8.31
C GLY A 249 0.74 -49.07 -8.21
N SER A 250 -0.43 -49.70 -8.05
CA SER A 250 -0.57 -51.14 -7.84
C SER A 250 -0.23 -51.98 -9.08
N ALA A 251 0.31 -53.21 -8.87
CA ALA A 251 -0.25 -54.46 -9.40
C ALA A 251 0.59 -55.72 -9.08
N ARG A 252 -0.12 -56.85 -8.96
CA ARG A 252 0.33 -58.27 -9.00
C ARG A 252 0.98 -58.82 -7.71
N GLY A 253 0.50 -59.99 -7.33
CA GLY A 253 0.71 -60.71 -6.06
C GLY A 253 -0.55 -61.54 -5.79
#